data_AF-A0A950GWZ5-F1
#
_entry.id   AF-A0A950GWZ5-F1
#
_cell.length_a   1.000
_cell.length_b   1.000
_cell.length_c   1.000
_cell.angle_alpha   90.00
_cell.angle_beta   90.00
_cell.angle_gamma   90.00
#
_symmetry.space_group_name_H-M   'P 1'
#
loop_
_entity.id
_entity.type
_entity.pdbx_description
1 polymer ?
#
loop_
_entity_poly.entity_id
_entity_poly.type
_entity_poly.pdbx_seq_one_letter_code
_entity_poly.pdbx_strand_id
1 'polypeptide(L)'
;MTDPVASPPEPAAPPEDPAPPDAPEPAGGAEPGGPPRDDGTADFSTALVSTVSVDLPSQHATVVLRESESPRRHLSFSIGLPDGVALSHALRRIATPRPLTHELMTEVLEKAEVDVVAVRLVGRRGAVYFAELDVRSRAGRGVHPCRPSDGLTLALLQRVPVPVLIDQRLFEETGDVEPR
;
A
#
# COMPACT_ATOMS: atom_id res chain seq x y z
N MET A 1 74.77 33.66 31.25
CA MET A 1 74.73 33.07 29.90
C MET A 1 73.85 31.85 30.02
N THR A 2 72.56 32.06 29.79
CA THR A 2 71.49 31.06 29.95
C THR A 2 70.47 31.42 28.86
N ASP A 3 70.48 30.66 27.77
CA ASP A 3 69.58 30.83 26.64
C ASP A 3 68.14 30.47 27.01
N PRO A 4 67.12 31.19 26.49
CA PRO A 4 65.73 30.84 26.71
C PRO A 4 65.32 29.68 25.79
N VAL A 5 64.74 28.64 26.38
CA VAL A 5 64.14 27.49 25.69
C VAL A 5 62.89 27.95 24.93
N ALA A 6 62.91 27.80 23.60
CA ALA A 6 61.75 28.04 22.74
C ALA A 6 60.72 26.91 22.89
N SER A 7 59.46 27.27 23.15
CA SER A 7 58.32 26.36 23.13
C SER A 7 58.05 25.83 21.71
N PRO A 8 57.65 24.55 21.55
CA PRO A 8 57.30 24.02 20.24
C PRO A 8 55.96 24.59 19.74
N PRO A 9 55.75 24.67 18.42
CA PRO A 9 54.50 25.17 17.84
C PRO A 9 53.34 24.19 18.04
N GLU A 10 52.13 24.72 18.27
CA GLU A 10 50.89 23.96 18.32
C GLU A 10 50.57 23.26 16.99
N PRO A 11 50.02 22.03 17.00
CA PRO A 11 49.61 21.36 15.78
C PRO A 11 48.41 22.06 15.14
N ALA A 12 48.46 22.23 13.82
CA ALA A 12 47.38 22.81 13.03
C ALA A 12 46.09 21.99 13.16
N ALA A 13 44.96 22.68 13.33
CA ALA A 13 43.63 22.08 13.33
C ALA A 13 43.34 21.34 12.00
N PRO A 14 42.61 20.22 12.03
CA PRO A 14 42.22 19.52 10.82
C PRO A 14 41.29 20.39 9.95
N PRO A 15 41.27 20.20 8.63
CA PRO A 15 40.37 20.93 7.74
C PRO A 15 38.91 20.58 8.07
N GLU A 16 38.04 21.59 8.09
CA GLU A 16 36.59 21.40 8.23
C GLU A 16 36.03 20.68 7.00
N ASP A 17 35.19 19.67 7.22
CA ASP A 17 34.46 18.99 6.15
C ASP A 17 33.52 19.98 5.44
N PRO A 18 33.39 19.91 4.11
CA PRO A 18 32.46 20.75 3.39
C PRO A 18 31.02 20.47 3.83
N ALA A 19 30.25 21.55 4.03
CA ALA A 19 28.83 21.46 4.36
C ALA A 19 28.06 20.60 3.34
N PRO A 20 27.09 19.78 3.77
CA PRO A 20 26.26 19.00 2.86
C PRO A 20 25.48 19.94 1.92
N PRO A 21 25.20 19.52 0.68
CA PRO A 21 24.42 20.32 -0.25
C PRO A 21 23.00 20.56 0.28
N ASP A 22 22.46 21.75 0.00
CA ASP A 22 21.10 22.12 0.37
C ASP A 22 20.08 21.07 -0.12
N ALA A 23 19.16 20.71 0.77
CA ALA A 23 18.06 19.82 0.47
C ALA A 23 17.23 20.38 -0.70
N PRO A 24 16.72 19.53 -1.61
CA PRO A 24 15.82 19.99 -2.66
C PRO A 24 14.59 20.66 -2.04
N GLU A 25 14.23 21.82 -2.59
CA GLU A 25 13.02 22.56 -2.21
C GLU A 25 11.79 21.64 -2.24
N PRO A 26 10.83 21.82 -1.31
CA PRO A 26 9.64 20.99 -1.26
C PRO A 26 8.86 21.13 -2.56
N ALA A 27 8.69 20.02 -3.28
CA ALA A 27 7.84 19.95 -4.44
C ALA A 27 6.42 20.39 -4.04
N GLY A 28 6.00 21.51 -4.61
CA GLY A 28 4.63 21.94 -4.92
C GLY A 28 3.53 21.56 -3.92
N GLY A 29 2.98 22.57 -3.26
CA GLY A 29 1.82 22.44 -2.38
C GLY A 29 0.69 21.62 -3.02
N ALA A 30 0.17 20.67 -2.26
CA ALA A 30 -1.09 20.01 -2.57
C ALA A 30 -2.21 21.05 -2.48
N GLU A 31 -2.79 21.40 -3.62
CA GLU A 31 -4.00 22.23 -3.72
C GLU A 31 -5.12 21.62 -2.86
N PRO A 32 -5.83 22.42 -2.04
CA PRO A 32 -6.89 21.91 -1.17
C PRO A 32 -8.18 21.65 -1.97
N GLY A 33 -8.73 20.46 -1.81
CA GLY A 33 -10.17 20.20 -1.89
C GLY A 33 -10.85 20.49 -3.23
N GLY A 34 -10.67 19.59 -4.20
CA GLY A 34 -11.70 19.34 -5.21
C GLY A 34 -12.74 18.34 -4.68
N PRO A 35 -13.99 18.32 -5.17
CA PRO A 35 -14.88 17.15 -5.02
C PRO A 35 -14.14 15.89 -5.49
N PRO A 36 -14.59 14.66 -5.12
CA PRO A 36 -14.04 13.46 -5.74
C PRO A 36 -13.96 13.71 -7.23
N ARG A 37 -12.75 13.58 -7.80
CA ARG A 37 -12.63 13.53 -9.25
C ARG A 37 -13.42 12.29 -9.62
N ASP A 38 -14.65 12.52 -10.04
CA ASP A 38 -15.39 11.61 -10.90
C ASP A 38 -14.56 11.58 -12.18
N ASP A 39 -13.57 10.69 -12.18
CA ASP A 39 -12.69 10.35 -13.29
C ASP A 39 -13.54 9.61 -14.31
N GLY A 40 -14.49 10.35 -14.91
CA GLY A 40 -15.59 9.82 -15.69
C GLY A 40 -15.21 8.57 -16.48
N THR A 41 -15.94 7.50 -16.20
CA THR A 41 -16.06 6.24 -16.97
C THR A 41 -15.07 5.10 -16.65
N ALA A 42 -14.77 4.83 -15.38
CA ALA A 42 -14.48 3.46 -14.96
C ALA A 42 -15.68 2.91 -14.18
N ASP A 43 -16.43 1.99 -14.78
CA ASP A 43 -17.47 1.29 -14.07
C ASP A 43 -16.81 0.31 -13.08
N PHE A 44 -16.86 0.64 -11.79
CA PHE A 44 -16.39 -0.24 -10.73
C PHE A 44 -17.52 -1.10 -10.20
N SER A 45 -17.24 -2.38 -10.01
CA SER A 45 -18.12 -3.30 -9.29
C SER A 45 -17.58 -3.55 -7.87
N THR A 46 -18.47 -3.50 -6.88
CA THR A 46 -18.11 -3.88 -5.50
C THR A 46 -17.92 -5.38 -5.39
N ALA A 47 -16.85 -5.81 -4.75
CA ALA A 47 -16.51 -7.21 -4.57
C ALA A 47 -16.24 -7.56 -3.10
N LEU A 48 -16.25 -8.86 -2.82
CA LEU A 48 -15.88 -9.45 -1.54
C LEU A 48 -14.75 -10.45 -1.77
N VAL A 49 -13.82 -10.52 -0.81
CA VAL A 49 -12.84 -11.60 -0.75
C VAL A 49 -13.59 -12.88 -0.37
N SER A 50 -13.82 -13.76 -1.35
CA SER A 50 -14.60 -14.99 -1.16
C SER A 50 -13.76 -16.08 -0.51
N THR A 51 -12.54 -16.29 -1.02
CA THR A 51 -11.71 -17.42 -0.60
C THR A 51 -10.24 -17.09 -0.74
N VAL A 52 -9.44 -17.61 0.20
CA VAL A 52 -7.98 -17.68 0.10
C VAL A 52 -7.59 -19.13 0.37
N SER A 53 -7.04 -19.81 -0.64
CA SER A 53 -6.59 -21.20 -0.55
C SER A 53 -5.08 -21.31 -0.67
N VAL A 54 -4.51 -22.23 0.12
CA VAL A 54 -3.09 -22.54 0.14
C VAL A 54 -2.95 -24.05 0.01
N ASP A 55 -2.38 -24.50 -1.11
CA ASP A 55 -2.17 -25.91 -1.38
C ASP A 55 -0.70 -26.27 -1.17
N LEU A 56 -0.35 -26.97 -0.09
CA LEU A 56 1.05 -27.38 0.13
C LEU A 56 1.45 -28.50 -0.85
N PRO A 57 2.67 -28.47 -1.42
CA PRO A 57 3.82 -27.64 -1.08
C PRO A 57 3.96 -26.33 -1.90
N SER A 58 2.87 -25.79 -2.47
CA SER A 58 2.90 -24.57 -3.29
C SER A 58 3.48 -23.38 -2.53
N GLN A 59 4.32 -22.61 -3.22
CA GLN A 59 4.83 -21.32 -2.75
C GLN A 59 3.85 -20.15 -3.00
N HIS A 60 2.66 -20.44 -3.53
CA HIS A 60 1.65 -19.46 -3.89
C HIS A 60 0.30 -19.82 -3.28
N ALA A 61 -0.45 -18.78 -2.90
CA ALA A 61 -1.84 -18.86 -2.48
C ALA A 61 -2.75 -18.35 -3.61
N THR A 62 -3.94 -18.92 -3.74
CA THR A 62 -4.96 -18.46 -4.69
C THR A 62 -6.00 -17.62 -3.96
N VAL A 63 -6.20 -16.39 -4.44
CA VAL A 63 -7.24 -15.48 -3.96
C VAL A 63 -8.39 -15.48 -4.94
N VAL A 64 -9.63 -15.54 -4.43
CA VAL A 64 -10.85 -15.42 -5.22
C VAL A 64 -11.66 -14.24 -4.70
N LEU A 65 -11.85 -13.24 -5.56
CA LEU A 65 -12.77 -12.13 -5.35
C LEU A 65 -14.09 -12.44 -6.07
N ARG A 66 -15.21 -12.10 -5.44
CA ARG A 66 -16.54 -12.27 -6.03
C ARG A 66 -17.27 -10.94 -6.03
N GLU A 67 -17.81 -10.57 -7.19
CA GLU A 67 -18.71 -9.44 -7.35
C GLU A 67 -19.92 -9.60 -6.42
N SER A 68 -20.26 -8.53 -5.70
CA SER A 68 -21.26 -8.57 -4.63
C SER A 68 -22.68 -8.70 -5.20
N GLU A 69 -22.94 -7.98 -6.29
CA GLU A 69 -24.21 -7.91 -6.97
C GLU A 69 -24.22 -8.76 -8.25
N SER A 70 -25.40 -8.91 -8.86
CA SER A 70 -25.54 -9.55 -10.18
C SER A 70 -24.61 -8.89 -11.20
N PRO A 71 -23.90 -9.65 -12.07
CA PRO A 71 -24.02 -11.09 -12.33
C PRO A 71 -23.19 -12.03 -11.43
N ARG A 72 -22.61 -11.55 -10.32
CA ARG A 72 -21.80 -12.34 -9.36
C ARG A 72 -20.58 -13.00 -10.00
N ARG A 73 -19.91 -12.29 -10.92
CA ARG A 73 -18.66 -12.75 -11.54
C ARG A 73 -17.58 -12.94 -10.48
N HIS A 74 -16.59 -13.76 -10.79
CA HIS A 74 -15.43 -13.96 -9.93
C HIS A 74 -14.15 -13.62 -10.67
N LEU A 75 -13.15 -13.21 -9.90
CA LEU A 75 -11.81 -12.93 -10.34
C LEU A 75 -10.86 -13.70 -9.43
N SER A 76 -9.92 -14.44 -10.00
CA SER A 76 -8.91 -15.16 -9.24
C SER A 76 -7.50 -14.84 -9.69
N PHE A 77 -6.58 -14.80 -8.72
CA PHE A 77 -5.18 -14.56 -8.96
C PHE A 77 -4.32 -15.19 -7.87
N SER A 78 -3.07 -15.45 -8.21
CA SER A 78 -2.09 -16.01 -7.28
C SER A 78 -1.27 -14.91 -6.62
N ILE A 79 -0.98 -15.09 -5.34
CA ILE A 79 -0.07 -14.24 -4.56
C ILE A 79 0.96 -15.12 -3.86
N GLY A 80 2.07 -14.51 -3.42
CA GLY A 80 3.08 -15.22 -2.64
C GLY A 80 2.49 -15.80 -1.36
N LEU A 81 2.99 -16.98 -0.94
CA LEU A 81 2.52 -17.65 0.27
C LEU A 81 2.48 -16.75 1.53
N PRO A 82 3.51 -15.93 1.84
CA PRO A 82 3.46 -15.05 3.01
C PRO A 82 2.30 -14.05 2.95
N ASP A 83 2.06 -13.45 1.78
CA ASP A 83 0.94 -12.52 1.56
C ASP A 83 -0.41 -13.24 1.68
N GLY A 84 -0.49 -14.48 1.16
CA GLY A 84 -1.69 -15.32 1.26
C GLY A 84 -2.03 -15.74 2.69
N VAL A 85 -1.01 -16.05 3.51
CA VAL A 85 -1.20 -16.34 4.93
C VAL A 85 -1.74 -15.11 5.67
N ALA A 86 -1.14 -13.94 5.46
CA ALA A 86 -1.60 -12.69 6.07
C ALA A 86 -3.05 -12.35 5.68
N LEU A 87 -3.38 -12.44 4.39
CA LEU A 87 -4.73 -12.20 3.89
C LEU A 87 -5.74 -13.22 4.43
N SER A 88 -5.36 -14.50 4.52
CA SER A 88 -6.20 -15.56 5.11
C SER A 88 -6.48 -15.32 6.59
N HIS A 89 -5.46 -14.88 7.36
CA HIS A 89 -5.62 -14.49 8.75
C HIS A 89 -6.58 -13.32 8.91
N ALA A 90 -6.42 -12.26 8.11
CA ALA A 90 -7.32 -11.11 8.10
C ALA A 90 -8.76 -11.51 7.74
N LEU A 91 -8.95 -12.30 6.68
CA LEU A 91 -10.27 -12.76 6.23
C LEU A 91 -10.99 -13.58 7.30
N ARG A 92 -10.26 -14.45 8.00
CA ARG A 92 -10.80 -15.35 9.04
C ARG A 92 -10.81 -14.72 10.43
N ARG A 93 -10.29 -13.50 10.58
CA ARG A 93 -10.09 -12.79 11.86
C ARG A 93 -9.36 -13.65 12.90
N ILE A 94 -8.29 -14.32 12.46
CA ILE A 94 -7.47 -15.16 13.34
C ILE A 94 -6.56 -14.26 14.16
N ALA A 95 -6.72 -14.26 15.49
CA ALA A 95 -5.83 -13.55 16.39
C ALA A 95 -4.43 -14.15 16.40
N THR A 96 -3.42 -13.29 16.36
CA THR A 96 -2.00 -13.64 16.41
C THR A 96 -1.41 -13.25 17.77
N PRO A 97 -0.39 -13.97 18.30
CA PRO A 97 0.23 -13.63 19.58
C PRO A 97 1.05 -12.33 19.52
N ARG A 98 1.44 -11.92 18.30
CA ARG A 98 2.17 -10.68 18.00
C ARG A 98 1.62 -10.14 16.67
N PRO A 99 1.43 -8.82 16.54
CA PRO A 99 0.86 -8.24 15.34
C PRO A 99 1.74 -8.56 14.13
N LEU A 100 1.11 -9.04 13.07
CA LEU A 100 1.67 -9.17 11.73
C LEU A 100 1.88 -7.78 11.11
N THR A 101 2.64 -7.73 10.02
CA THR A 101 2.98 -6.47 9.34
C THR A 101 1.74 -5.62 9.01
N HIS A 102 0.69 -6.22 8.45
CA HIS A 102 -0.54 -5.51 8.09
C HIS A 102 -1.38 -5.11 9.31
N GLU A 103 -1.32 -5.88 10.41
CA GLU A 103 -1.95 -5.52 11.68
C GLU A 103 -1.25 -4.29 12.29
N LEU A 104 0.09 -4.31 12.36
CA LEU A 104 0.89 -3.17 12.78
C LEU A 104 0.63 -1.93 11.89
N MET A 105 0.59 -2.10 10.56
CA MET A 105 0.32 -1.00 9.64
C MET A 105 -1.07 -0.39 9.86
N THR A 106 -2.08 -1.23 10.12
CA THR A 106 -3.43 -0.76 10.45
C THR A 106 -3.42 0.09 11.72
N GLU A 107 -2.74 -0.36 12.78
CA GLU A 107 -2.60 0.43 14.02
C GLU A 107 -1.85 1.75 13.81
N VAL A 108 -0.82 1.76 12.95
CA VAL A 108 -0.07 2.97 12.61
C VAL A 108 -0.95 3.97 11.86
N LEU A 109 -1.74 3.51 10.88
CA LEU A 109 -2.69 4.36 10.14
C LEU A 109 -3.77 4.93 11.06
N GLU A 110 -4.34 4.10 11.95
CA GLU A 110 -5.32 4.55 12.95
C GLU A 110 -4.72 5.67 13.85
N LYS A 111 -3.50 5.48 14.36
CA LYS A 111 -2.82 6.48 15.20
C LYS A 111 -2.41 7.74 14.45
N ALA A 112 -2.16 7.62 13.16
CA ALA A 112 -1.87 8.74 12.27
C ALA A 112 -3.13 9.48 11.79
N GLU A 113 -4.32 9.05 12.24
CA GLU A 113 -5.62 9.58 11.79
C GLU A 113 -5.79 9.49 10.26
N VAL A 114 -5.39 8.35 9.70
CA VAL A 114 -5.55 8.01 8.29
C VAL A 114 -6.58 6.89 8.16
N ASP A 115 -7.70 7.21 7.53
CA ASP A 115 -8.75 6.24 7.21
C ASP A 115 -8.42 5.53 5.90
N VAL A 116 -8.50 4.21 5.86
CA VAL A 116 -8.61 3.45 4.61
C VAL A 116 -10.04 3.57 4.09
N VAL A 117 -10.23 4.12 2.90
CA VAL A 117 -11.54 4.46 2.34
C VAL A 117 -12.03 3.41 1.35
N ALA A 118 -11.14 2.93 0.48
CA ALA A 118 -11.45 1.90 -0.51
C ALA A 118 -10.17 1.22 -0.99
N VAL A 119 -10.33 0.04 -1.56
CA VAL A 119 -9.28 -0.63 -2.35
C VAL A 119 -9.83 -0.83 -3.75
N ARG A 120 -9.11 -0.35 -4.76
CA ARG A 120 -9.53 -0.43 -6.16
C ARG A 120 -8.58 -1.34 -6.92
N LEU A 121 -9.07 -2.40 -7.55
CA LEU A 121 -8.32 -3.15 -8.54
C LEU A 121 -8.50 -2.46 -9.88
N VAL A 122 -7.42 -1.90 -10.42
CA VAL A 122 -7.47 -0.92 -11.52
C VAL A 122 -6.91 -1.45 -12.84
N GLY A 123 -6.21 -2.60 -12.82
CA GLY A 123 -5.61 -3.15 -14.03
C GLY A 123 -4.96 -4.51 -13.83
N ARG A 124 -4.56 -5.10 -14.95
CA ARG A 124 -3.84 -6.37 -15.04
C ARG A 124 -2.86 -6.33 -16.20
N ARG A 125 -1.63 -6.81 -16.02
CA ARG A 125 -0.72 -7.14 -17.11
C ARG A 125 -0.24 -8.58 -16.94
N GLY A 126 -0.61 -9.46 -17.86
CA GLY A 126 -0.43 -10.90 -17.76
C GLY A 126 -1.08 -11.46 -16.50
N ALA A 127 -0.26 -11.97 -15.57
CA ALA A 127 -0.70 -12.50 -14.28
C ALA A 127 -0.63 -11.49 -13.13
N VAL A 128 -0.15 -10.26 -13.40
CA VAL A 128 0.08 -9.24 -12.37
C VAL A 128 -1.10 -8.29 -12.33
N TYR A 129 -1.77 -8.22 -11.18
CA TYR A 129 -2.84 -7.28 -10.92
C TYR A 129 -2.32 -6.03 -10.21
N PHE A 130 -2.89 -4.89 -10.58
CA PHE A 130 -2.57 -3.59 -10.01
C PHE A 130 -3.76 -3.12 -9.16
N ALA A 131 -3.45 -2.54 -8.01
CA ALA A 131 -4.45 -1.98 -7.13
C ALA A 131 -4.04 -0.59 -6.63
N GLU A 132 -5.02 0.14 -6.13
CA GLU A 132 -4.86 1.40 -5.46
C GLU A 132 -5.55 1.36 -4.09
N LEU A 133 -4.91 1.99 -3.11
CA LEU A 133 -5.43 2.20 -1.78
C LEU A 133 -5.87 3.66 -1.66
N ASP A 134 -7.17 3.87 -1.54
CA ASP A 134 -7.73 5.19 -1.28
C ASP A 134 -7.71 5.43 0.23
N VAL A 135 -7.09 6.53 0.63
CA VAL A 135 -6.99 6.95 2.02
C VAL A 135 -7.53 8.35 2.22
N ARG A 136 -7.93 8.66 3.46
CA ARG A 136 -8.32 10.01 3.86
C ARG A 136 -7.60 10.39 5.14
N SER A 137 -7.00 11.56 5.14
CA SER A 137 -6.35 12.15 6.30
C SER A 137 -6.79 13.62 6.46
N ARG A 138 -6.21 14.33 7.45
CA ARG A 138 -6.39 15.78 7.61
C ARG A 138 -5.97 16.58 6.37
N ALA A 139 -5.04 16.07 5.57
CA ALA A 139 -4.60 16.71 4.33
C ALA A 139 -5.57 16.51 3.14
N GLY A 140 -6.62 15.70 3.33
CA GLY A 140 -7.60 15.37 2.30
C GLY A 140 -7.52 13.90 1.87
N ARG A 141 -7.97 13.62 0.64
CA ARG A 141 -7.90 12.27 0.06
C ARG A 141 -6.53 12.04 -0.57
N GLY A 142 -6.01 10.82 -0.41
CA GLY A 142 -4.82 10.32 -1.09
C GLY A 142 -5.14 9.01 -1.80
N VAL A 143 -4.45 8.75 -2.90
CA VAL A 143 -4.51 7.49 -3.64
C VAL A 143 -3.09 6.96 -3.76
N HIS A 144 -2.90 5.71 -3.36
CA HIS A 144 -1.57 5.08 -3.37
C HIS A 144 -1.59 3.79 -4.17
N PRO A 145 -0.76 3.65 -5.22
CA PRO A 145 -0.56 2.37 -5.88
C PRO A 145 -0.06 1.32 -4.89
N CYS A 146 -0.68 0.14 -4.90
CA CYS A 146 -0.32 -0.97 -4.03
C CYS A 146 -0.49 -2.32 -4.72
N ARG A 147 0.02 -3.39 -4.09
CA ARG A 147 -0.32 -4.75 -4.52
C ARG A 147 -1.76 -5.08 -4.06
N PRO A 148 -2.52 -5.89 -4.82
CA PRO A 148 -3.85 -6.31 -4.38
C PRO A 148 -3.85 -7.01 -3.02
N SER A 149 -2.86 -7.86 -2.73
CA SER A 149 -2.75 -8.54 -1.43
C SER A 149 -2.67 -7.56 -0.26
N ASP A 150 -1.88 -6.50 -0.38
CA ASP A 150 -1.70 -5.50 0.69
C ASP A 150 -2.97 -4.70 0.92
N GLY A 151 -3.57 -4.17 -0.15
CA GLY A 151 -4.80 -3.39 -0.08
C GLY A 151 -5.94 -4.22 0.52
N LEU A 152 -6.18 -5.42 -0.02
CA LEU A 152 -7.23 -6.32 0.48
C LEU A 152 -7.04 -6.68 1.96
N THR A 153 -5.80 -6.92 2.39
CA THR A 153 -5.51 -7.24 3.81
C THR A 153 -5.82 -6.04 4.69
N LEU A 154 -5.38 -4.83 4.32
CA LEU A 154 -5.67 -3.61 5.08
C LEU A 154 -7.17 -3.33 5.16
N ALA A 155 -7.90 -3.52 4.06
CA ALA A 155 -9.37 -3.36 4.03
C ALA A 155 -10.09 -4.33 4.98
N LEU A 156 -9.66 -5.60 5.00
CA LEU A 156 -10.26 -6.63 5.88
C LEU A 156 -9.95 -6.40 7.36
N LEU A 157 -8.82 -5.77 7.69
CA LEU A 157 -8.42 -5.46 9.05
C LEU A 157 -9.09 -4.19 9.61
N GLN A 158 -9.76 -3.39 8.76
CA GLN A 158 -10.50 -2.23 9.25
C GLN A 158 -11.70 -2.64 10.10
N ARG A 159 -12.00 -1.82 11.12
CA ARG A 159 -13.16 -2.02 12.00
C ARG A 159 -14.48 -1.80 11.27
N VAL A 160 -14.49 -0.85 10.33
CA VAL A 160 -15.62 -0.54 9.45
C VAL A 160 -15.39 -1.22 8.11
N PRO A 161 -16.42 -1.82 7.48
CA PRO A 161 -16.28 -2.41 6.16
C PRO A 161 -15.73 -1.40 5.15
N VAL A 162 -14.56 -1.71 4.60
CA VAL A 162 -13.97 -0.97 3.49
C VAL A 162 -14.41 -1.61 2.17
N PRO A 163 -14.98 -0.85 1.22
CA PRO A 163 -15.34 -1.38 -0.09
C PRO A 163 -14.09 -1.81 -0.87
N VAL A 164 -14.16 -3.02 -1.41
CA VAL A 164 -13.25 -3.49 -2.46
C VAL A 164 -13.95 -3.28 -3.80
N LEU A 165 -13.35 -2.50 -4.66
CA LEU A 165 -13.87 -2.13 -5.98
C LEU A 165 -13.00 -2.78 -7.05
N ILE A 166 -13.63 -3.30 -8.09
CA ILE A 166 -12.94 -3.94 -9.22
C ILE A 166 -13.39 -3.25 -10.50
N ASP A 167 -12.44 -2.76 -11.28
CA ASP A 167 -12.71 -2.24 -12.62
C ASP A 167 -13.40 -3.34 -13.45
N GLN A 168 -14.59 -3.06 -14.00
CA GLN A 168 -15.40 -4.04 -14.71
C GLN A 168 -14.66 -4.73 -15.86
N ARG A 169 -13.69 -4.04 -16.50
CA ARG A 169 -12.86 -4.60 -17.57
C ARG A 169 -12.09 -5.83 -17.11
N LEU A 170 -11.73 -5.92 -15.83
CA LEU A 170 -11.04 -7.07 -15.27
C LEU A 170 -11.89 -8.34 -15.26
N PHE A 171 -13.22 -8.22 -15.34
CA PHE A 171 -14.13 -9.36 -15.49
C PHE A 171 -14.41 -9.74 -16.95
N GLU A 172 -14.23 -8.82 -17.89
CA GLU A 172 -14.71 -8.94 -19.27
C GLU A 172 -13.59 -9.20 -20.27
N GLU A 173 -12.45 -8.55 -20.08
CA GLU A 173 -11.34 -8.57 -21.02
C GLU A 173 -10.41 -9.75 -20.79
N THR A 174 -10.17 -10.51 -21.86
CA THR A 174 -9.10 -11.51 -21.93
C THR A 174 -7.81 -10.83 -22.39
N GLY A 175 -6.87 -10.60 -21.47
CA GLY A 175 -5.60 -9.92 -21.76
C GLY A 175 -5.26 -8.79 -20.80
N ASP A 176 -4.37 -7.90 -21.24
CA ASP A 176 -3.90 -6.80 -20.42
C ASP A 176 -4.97 -5.71 -20.32
N VAL A 177 -5.23 -5.27 -19.09
CA VAL A 177 -6.08 -4.14 -18.75
C VAL A 177 -5.18 -3.08 -18.15
N GLU A 178 -4.95 -2.00 -18.89
CA GLU A 178 -4.07 -0.92 -18.43
C GLU A 178 -4.62 -0.26 -17.16
N PRO A 179 -3.79 -0.13 -16.09
CA PRO A 179 -4.12 0.67 -14.91
C PRO A 179 -4.42 2.11 -15.31
N ARG A 180 -5.50 2.67 -14.76
CA ARG A 180 -5.88 4.07 -14.96
C ARG A 180 -5.47 4.91 -13.76
#